data_AF-A0A089LLR4-F1
#
_entry.id   AF-A0A089LLR4-F1
#
_cell.length_a   1.000
_cell.length_b   1.000
_cell.length_c   1.000
_cell.angle_alpha   90.00
_cell.angle_beta   90.00
_cell.angle_gamma   90.00
#
_symmetry.space_group_name_H-M   'P 1'
#
loop_
_entity.id
_entity.type
_entity.pdbx_description
1 polymer ?
#
loop_
_entity_poly.entity_id
_entity_poly.type
_entity_poly.pdbx_seq_one_letter_code
_entity_poly.pdbx_strand_id
1 'polypeptide(L)' 'MKWEELKPGQPVKINAGYHTGKTGIVVAVGTFEGGPYRIGALVDIAEPLLIIIRPESLEELPQKPLPSGWEEFEI' A
#
# COMPACT_ATOMS: atom_id res chain seq x y z
N MET A 1 7.60 -4.33 6.21
CA MET A 1 8.48 -4.36 5.01
C MET A 1 9.54 -3.27 5.11
N LYS A 2 10.59 -3.29 4.29
CA LYS A 2 11.49 -2.14 4.16
C LYS A 2 10.92 -1.12 3.16
N TRP A 3 11.31 0.15 3.27
CA TRP A 3 10.76 1.20 2.40
C TRP A 3 11.16 1.04 0.94
N GLU A 4 12.33 0.45 0.67
CA GLU A 4 12.85 0.17 -0.67
C GLU A 4 12.06 -0.92 -1.41
N GLU A 5 11.34 -1.76 -0.66
CA GLU A 5 10.56 -2.88 -1.20
C GLU A 5 9.14 -2.44 -1.61
N LEU A 6 8.69 -1.28 -1.13
CA LEU A 6 7.35 -0.78 -1.37
C LEU A 6 7.25 -0.10 -2.73
N LYS A 7 6.24 -0.48 -3.49
CA LYS A 7 5.95 0.09 -4.81
C LYS A 7 4.51 0.56 -4.91
N PRO A 8 4.23 1.66 -5.61
CA PRO A 8 2.86 2.02 -5.99
C PRO A 8 2.16 0.84 -6.71
N GLY A 9 0.89 0.62 -6.40
CA GLY A 9 0.08 -0.50 -6.89
C GLY A 9 0.26 -1.81 -6.11
N GLN A 10 1.19 -1.87 -5.15
CA GLN A 10 1.41 -3.08 -4.36
C GLN A 10 0.29 -3.30 -3.34
N PRO A 11 -0.34 -4.49 -3.31
CA PRO A 11 -1.29 -4.84 -2.28
C PRO A 11 -0.56 -5.14 -0.97
N VAL A 12 -1.04 -4.53 0.10
CA VAL A 12 -0.44 -4.63 1.43
C VAL A 12 -1.49 -4.89 2.49
N LYS A 13 -1.09 -5.54 3.58
CA LYS A 13 -1.85 -5.69 4.80
C LYS A 13 -1.20 -4.88 5.91
N ILE A 14 -2.03 -4.21 6.72
CA ILE A 14 -1.56 -3.43 7.86
C ILE A 14 -1.51 -4.35 9.07
N ASN A 15 -0.34 -4.46 9.71
CA ASN A 15 -0.13 -5.37 10.84
C ASN A 15 0.00 -4.66 12.20
N ALA A 16 -0.02 -3.32 12.22
CA ALA A 16 0.11 -2.54 13.46
C ALA A 16 -0.73 -1.25 13.43
N GLY A 17 -1.09 -0.78 14.64
CA GLY A 17 -1.83 0.46 14.84
C GLY A 17 -3.34 0.33 14.70
N TYR A 18 -4.04 1.46 14.53
CA TYR A 18 -5.50 1.52 14.51
C TYR A 18 -6.13 0.75 13.34
N HIS A 19 -5.43 0.68 12.20
CA HIS A 19 -5.91 0.01 10.99
C HIS A 19 -5.43 -1.45 10.88
N THR A 20 -4.96 -2.06 11.98
CA THR A 20 -4.49 -3.45 11.98
C THR A 20 -5.53 -4.40 11.41
N GLY A 21 -5.11 -5.29 10.52
CA GLY A 21 -5.96 -6.28 9.86
C GLY A 21 -6.60 -5.78 8.56
N LYS A 22 -6.60 -4.47 8.29
CA LYS A 22 -7.07 -3.93 7.01
C LYS A 22 -6.07 -4.18 5.90
N THR A 23 -6.59 -4.28 4.69
CA THR A 23 -5.82 -4.45 3.45
C THR A 23 -6.00 -3.22 2.59
N GLY A 24 -4.99 -2.90 1.80
CA GLY A 24 -5.05 -1.76 0.90
C GLY A 24 -4.03 -1.84 -0.22
N ILE A 25 -3.98 -0.78 -1.02
CA ILE A 25 -3.03 -0.61 -2.12
C ILE A 25 -2.13 0.56 -1.81
N VAL A 26 -0.82 0.39 -1.99
CA VAL A 26 0.14 1.49 -1.89
C VAL A 26 -0.10 2.46 -3.05
N VAL A 27 -0.41 3.71 -2.74
CA VAL A 27 -0.60 4.79 -3.72
C VAL A 27 0.73 5.50 -3.98
N ALA A 28 1.48 5.80 -2.92
CA ALA A 28 2.77 6.49 -3.00
C ALA A 28 3.69 6.08 -1.85
N VAL A 29 5.00 6.19 -2.04
CA VAL A 29 6.02 5.96 -1.02
C VAL A 29 6.96 7.15 -1.00
N GLY A 30 7.24 7.69 0.18
CA GLY A 30 8.15 8.83 0.29
C GLY A 30 8.02 9.60 1.59
N THR A 31 8.48 10.84 1.56
CA THR A 31 8.37 11.80 2.66
C THR A 31 7.09 12.62 2.50
N PHE A 32 6.28 12.68 3.56
CA PHE A 32 5.05 13.45 3.59
C PHE A 32 5.20 14.61 4.58
N GLU A 33 4.89 15.83 4.13
CA GLU A 33 4.86 16.99 5.02
C GLU A 33 3.61 16.96 5.91
N GLY A 34 3.77 17.29 7.19
CA GLY A 34 2.66 17.30 8.16
C GLY A 34 2.12 15.93 8.59
N GLY A 35 2.68 14.83 8.05
CA GLY A 35 2.35 13.48 8.47
C GLY A 35 3.04 13.06 9.77
N PRO A 36 2.55 12.00 10.44
CA PRO A 36 3.15 11.49 11.68
C PRO A 36 4.55 10.88 11.50
N TYR A 37 5.00 10.66 10.25
CA TYR A 37 6.24 9.96 9.92
C TYR A 37 7.04 10.68 8.83
N ARG A 38 8.37 10.64 8.93
CA ARG A 38 9.29 11.24 7.95
C ARG A 38 9.36 10.49 6.63
N ILE A 39 9.21 9.16 6.66
CA ILE A 39 9.12 8.29 5.49
C ILE A 39 7.95 7.35 5.74
N GLY A 40 7.06 7.22 4.76
CA GLY A 40 5.87 6.39 4.86
C GLY A 40 5.42 5.87 3.50
N ALA A 41 4.41 5.02 3.54
CA ALA A 41 3.59 4.70 2.39
C ALA A 41 2.19 5.29 2.60
N LEU A 42 1.70 5.97 1.57
CA LEU A 42 0.31 6.38 1.46
C LEU A 42 -0.48 5.18 0.95
N VAL A 43 -1.44 4.70 1.73
CA VAL A 43 -2.20 3.48 1.45
C VAL A 43 -3.67 3.84 1.29
N ASP A 44 -4.28 3.33 0.21
CA ASP A 44 -5.72 3.32 0.03
C ASP A 44 -6.30 2.02 0.60
N ILE A 45 -7.13 2.15 1.63
CA ILE A 45 -7.82 1.03 2.29
C ILE A 45 -9.32 0.96 1.93
N ALA A 46 -9.73 1.60 0.82
CA ALA A 46 -11.12 1.77 0.41
C ALA A 46 -11.98 2.51 1.46
N GLU A 47 -11.37 3.42 2.20
CA GLU A 47 -12.03 4.33 3.14
C GLU A 47 -11.92 5.78 2.64
N PRO A 48 -12.71 6.72 3.18
CA PRO A 48 -12.77 8.08 2.64
C PRO A 48 -11.44 8.85 2.63
N LEU A 49 -10.46 8.41 3.41
CA LEU A 49 -9.16 9.06 3.52
C LEU A 49 -8.02 8.07 3.28
N LEU A 50 -7.04 8.51 2.51
CA LEU A 50 -5.75 7.82 2.40
C LEU A 50 -5.00 7.95 3.72
N ILE A 51 -4.28 6.90 4.08
CA ILE A 51 -3.56 6.84 5.35
C ILE A 51 -2.06 6.70 5.12
N ILE A 52 -1.27 7.46 5.88
CA ILE A 52 0.19 7.37 5.87
C ILE A 52 0.59 6.35 6.93
N ILE A 53 1.24 5.27 6.50
CA ILE A 53 1.67 4.18 7.36
C ILE A 53 3.18 3.99 7.22
N ARG A 54 3.81 3.62 8.33
CA ARG A 54 5.21 3.22 8.36
C ARG A 54 5.44 1.92 7.58
N PRO A 55 6.49 1.83 6.75
CA PRO A 55 6.81 0.61 6.00
C PRO A 55 6.90 -0.65 6.88
N GLU A 56 7.39 -0.50 8.11
CA GLU A 56 7.55 -1.61 9.06
C GLU A 56 6.20 -2.17 9.53
N SER A 57 5.12 -1.39 9.42
CA SER A 57 3.76 -1.75 9.79
C SER A 57 2.95 -2.37 8.63
N LEU A 58 3.61 -2.62 7.50
CA LEU A 58 3.03 -3.25 6.31
C LEU A 58 3.61 -4.65 6.10
N GLU A 59 2.74 -5.53 5.62
CA GLU A 59 3.05 -6.86 5.10
C GLU A 59 2.63 -6.93 3.64
N GLU A 60 3.42 -7.60 2.82
CA GLU A 60 3.08 -7.83 1.41
C GLU A 60 1.91 -8.80 1.32
N LEU A 61 0.96 -8.48 0.44
CA LEU A 61 -0.02 -9.46 -0.01
C LEU A 61 0.39 -9.96 -1.40
N PRO A 62 0.14 -11.24 -1.71
CA PRO A 62 0.33 -11.74 -3.06
C PRO A 62 -0.56 -10.93 -4.01
N GLN A 63 0.01 -10.39 -5.09
CA GLN A 63 -0.79 -9.84 -6.17
C GLN A 63 -1.70 -10.96 -6.68
N LYS A 64 -3.01 -10.69 -6.67
CA LYS A 64 -3.94 -11.62 -7.30
C LYS A 64 -3.66 -11.57 -8.80
N PRO A 65 -3.40 -12.72 -9.45
CA PRO A 65 -3.26 -12.74 -10.90
C PRO A 65 -4.53 -12.16 -11.51
N LEU A 66 -4.36 -11.35 -12.56
CA LEU A 66 -5.49 -10.88 -13.34
C LEU A 66 -6.30 -12.10 -13.81
N PRO A 67 -7.64 -12.04 -13.79
CA PRO A 67 -8.47 -13.12 -14.32
C PRO A 67 -8.06 -13.41 -15.77
N SER A 68 -8.01 -14.69 -16.15
CA SER A 68 -7.71 -15.09 -17.53
C SER A 68 -8.69 -14.40 -18.49
N GLY A 69 -8.17 -13.57 -19.41
CA GLY A 69 -8.97 -12.74 -20.32
C GLY A 69 -8.85 -11.22 -20.11
N TRP A 70 -8.14 -10.79 -19.06
CA TRP A 70 -7.74 -9.39 -18.82
C TRP A 70 -6.27 -9.12 -19.18
N GLU A 71 -5.63 -10.03 -19.92
CA GLU A 71 -4.32 -9.75 -20.51
C GLU A 71 -4.51 -8.63 -21.53
N GLU A 72 -3.87 -7.49 -21.28
CA GLU A 72 -4.02 -6.28 -22.09
C GLU A 72 -3.63 -6.58 -23.55
N PHE A 73 -4.51 -6.25 -24.49
CA PHE A 73 -4.16 -6.19 -25.90
C PHE A 73 -3.37 -4.90 -26.15
N GLU A 74 -2.21 -4.99 -26.79
CA GLU A 74 -1.51 -3.82 -27.32
C GLU A 74 -2.43 -3.12 -28.34
N ILE A 75 -2.77 -1.84 -28.08
CA ILE A 75 -3.42 -0.94 -29.03
C ILE A 75 -2.35 -0.08 -29.69
#